data_AF-A0A1J5U7D7-F1
#
_entry.id   AF-A0A1J5U7D7-F1
#
_cell.length_a   1.000
_cell.length_b   1.000
_cell.length_c   1.000
_cell.angle_alpha   90.00
_cell.angle_beta   90.00
_cell.angle_gamma   90.00
#
_symmetry.space_group_name_H-M   'P 1'
#
loop_
_entity.id
_entity.type
_entity.pdbx_description
1 polymer ?
#
loop_
_entity_poly.entity_id
_entity_poly.type
_entity_poly.pdbx_seq_one_letter_code
_entity_poly.pdbx_strand_id
1 'polypeptide(L)'
;MLKIFTATRINIVLIIALVILSFLTITWHNQNRLLYKKIKSTQRDNQKIIARQKQLLIEHSEQMRGDKIKAKAVKILHMQQPSKIRMLPL
;
A
#
# COMPACT_ATOMS: atom_id res chain seq x y z
N MET A 1 49.06 -22.06 35.94
CA MET A 1 48.53 -23.02 34.93
C MET A 1 47.01 -22.93 34.74
N LEU A 2 46.20 -22.99 35.81
CA LEU A 2 44.72 -23.02 35.71
C LEU A 2 44.09 -21.82 34.96
N LYS A 3 44.65 -20.61 35.14
CA LYS A 3 44.19 -19.38 34.46
C LYS A 3 44.34 -19.40 32.92
N ILE A 4 45.33 -20.13 32.41
CA ILE A 4 45.57 -20.21 30.95
C ILE A 4 44.50 -21.09 30.32
N PHE A 5 44.17 -22.23 30.96
CA PHE A 5 43.11 -23.12 30.50
C PHE A 5 41.73 -22.46 30.47
N THR A 6 41.40 -21.61 31.44
CA THR A 6 40.13 -20.86 31.43
C THR A 6 40.11 -19.80 30.34
N ALA A 7 41.22 -19.09 30.11
CA ALA A 7 41.33 -18.11 29.02
C ALA A 7 41.19 -18.77 27.64
N THR A 8 41.81 -19.93 27.41
CA THR A 8 41.68 -20.68 26.15
C THR A 8 40.23 -21.12 25.89
N ARG A 9 39.52 -21.59 26.92
CA ARG A 9 38.09 -21.96 26.80
C ARG A 9 37.22 -20.75 26.44
N ILE A 10 37.44 -19.61 27.07
CA ILE A 10 36.70 -18.36 26.80
C ILE A 10 36.94 -17.91 25.35
N ASN A 11 38.18 -17.96 24.88
CA ASN A 11 38.51 -17.57 23.50
C ASN A 11 37.85 -18.48 22.47
N ILE A 12 37.78 -19.80 22.70
CA ILE A 12 37.08 -20.73 21.82
C ILE A 12 35.59 -20.41 21.76
N VAL A 13 34.95 -20.17 22.91
CA VAL A 13 33.54 -19.78 22.95
C VAL A 13 33.30 -18.46 22.23
N LEU A 14 34.18 -17.48 22.40
CA LEU A 14 34.11 -16.19 21.70
C LEU A 14 34.20 -16.35 20.19
N ILE A 15 35.12 -17.18 19.69
CA ILE A 15 35.26 -17.45 18.24
C ILE A 15 33.99 -18.10 17.69
N ILE A 16 33.45 -19.11 18.38
CA ILE A 16 32.21 -19.77 17.98
C ILE A 16 31.03 -18.78 17.98
N ALA A 17 30.92 -17.96 19.01
CA ALA A 17 29.90 -16.92 19.09
C ALA A 17 30.03 -15.91 17.94
N LEU A 18 31.25 -15.54 17.56
CA LEU A 18 31.52 -14.62 16.46
C LEU A 18 31.09 -15.20 15.11
N VAL A 19 31.36 -16.50 14.90
CA VAL A 19 30.93 -17.21 13.69
C VAL A 19 29.40 -17.28 13.62
N ILE A 20 28.73 -17.67 14.72
CA ILE A 20 27.27 -17.72 14.79
C ILE A 20 26.66 -16.34 14.53
N LEU A 21 27.21 -15.29 15.14
CA LEU A 21 26.73 -13.93 14.98
C LEU A 21 26.88 -13.47 13.53
N SER A 22 27.98 -13.82 12.86
CA SER A 22 28.20 -13.52 11.44
C SER A 22 27.10 -14.12 10.56
N PHE A 23 26.80 -15.42 10.72
CA PHE A 23 25.73 -16.08 9.98
C PHE A 23 24.35 -15.47 10.26
N LEU A 24 24.10 -15.12 11.53
CA LEU A 24 22.85 -14.49 11.92
C LEU A 24 22.69 -13.13 11.24
N THR A 25 23.73 -12.29 11.21
CA THR A 25 23.69 -10.98 10.57
C THR A 25 23.41 -11.08 9.07
N ILE A 26 24.07 -12.02 8.36
CA ILE A 26 23.85 -12.25 6.92
C ILE A 26 22.41 -12.68 6.66
N THR A 27 21.91 -13.63 7.44
CA THR A 27 20.55 -14.16 7.30
C THR A 27 19.51 -13.09 7.60
N TRP A 28 19.70 -12.34 8.70
CA TRP A 28 18.85 -11.23 9.09
C TRP A 28 18.79 -10.15 8.02
N HIS A 29 19.93 -9.77 7.45
CA HIS A 29 19.99 -8.77 6.40
C HIS A 29 19.23 -9.22 5.14
N ASN A 30 19.41 -10.49 4.74
CA ASN A 30 18.71 -11.04 3.59
C ASN A 30 17.19 -11.11 3.81
N GLN A 31 16.76 -11.60 4.98
CA GLN A 31 15.34 -11.68 5.34
C GLN A 31 14.70 -10.29 5.37
N ASN A 32 15.36 -9.29 5.96
CA ASN A 32 14.85 -7.91 5.97
C ASN A 32 14.75 -7.32 4.57
N ARG A 33 15.74 -7.58 3.70
CA ARG A 33 15.68 -7.11 2.31
C ARG A 33 14.49 -7.72 1.56
N LEU A 34 14.24 -9.02 1.74
CA LEU A 34 13.09 -9.69 1.13
C LEU A 34 11.78 -9.16 1.70
N LEU A 35 11.70 -8.98 3.02
CA LEU A 35 10.53 -8.43 3.70
C LEU A 35 10.22 -7.02 3.23
N TYR A 36 11.23 -6.14 3.15
CA TYR A 36 11.08 -4.77 2.66
C TYR A 36 10.54 -4.73 1.23
N LYS A 37 11.07 -5.56 0.33
CA LYS A 37 10.57 -5.67 -1.05
C LYS A 37 9.09 -6.09 -1.08
N LYS A 38 8.72 -7.07 -0.26
CA LYS A 38 7.32 -7.54 -0.16
C LYS A 38 6.40 -6.45 0.34
N ILE A 39 6.76 -5.78 1.44
CA ILE A 39 6.00 -4.65 2.01
C ILE A 39 5.82 -3.56 0.97
N LYS A 40 6.88 -3.17 0.26
CA LYS A 40 6.82 -2.13 -0.77
C LYS A 40 5.90 -2.50 -1.93
N SER A 41 5.90 -3.76 -2.37
CA SER A 41 4.98 -4.24 -3.41
C SER A 41 3.53 -4.14 -2.93
N THR A 42 3.24 -4.74 -1.76
CA THR A 42 1.89 -4.72 -1.18
C THR A 42 1.38 -3.30 -0.92
N GLN A 43 2.25 -2.39 -0.46
CA GLN A 43 1.89 -1.00 -0.24
C GLN A 43 1.52 -0.29 -1.56
N ARG A 44 2.26 -0.53 -2.64
CA ARG A 44 1.93 0.02 -3.97
C ARG A 44 0.58 -0.50 -4.47
N ASP A 45 0.32 -1.79 -4.29
CA ASP A 45 -0.94 -2.39 -4.72
C ASP A 45 -2.11 -1.85 -3.88
N ASN A 46 -1.95 -1.72 -2.57
CA ASN A 46 -2.93 -1.08 -1.70
C ASN A 46 -3.18 0.38 -2.09
N GLN A 47 -2.14 1.15 -2.42
CA GLN A 47 -2.31 2.53 -2.91
C GLN A 47 -3.11 2.60 -4.21
N LYS A 48 -2.87 1.68 -5.15
CA LYS A 48 -3.66 1.58 -6.39
C LYS A 48 -5.12 1.25 -6.09
N ILE A 49 -5.39 0.31 -5.18
CA ILE A 49 -6.76 -0.07 -4.79
C ILE A 49 -7.47 1.13 -4.16
N ILE A 50 -6.83 1.84 -3.23
CA ILE A 50 -7.38 3.03 -2.59
C ILE A 50 -7.65 4.13 -3.61
N ALA A 51 -6.74 4.36 -4.56
CA ALA A 51 -6.94 5.35 -5.62
C ALA A 51 -8.17 5.02 -6.49
N ARG A 52 -8.32 3.75 -6.91
CA ARG A 52 -9.50 3.30 -7.65
C ARG A 52 -10.78 3.43 -6.82
N GLN A 53 -10.75 3.04 -5.56
CA GLN A 53 -11.90 3.17 -4.67
C GLN A 53 -12.32 4.64 -4.51
N LYS A 54 -11.37 5.55 -4.32
CA LYS A 54 -11.65 6.99 -4.27
C LYS A 54 -12.24 7.49 -5.58
N GLN A 55 -11.71 7.06 -6.72
CA GLN A 55 -12.24 7.42 -8.03
C GLN A 55 -13.70 6.95 -8.19
N LEU A 56 -13.99 5.69 -7.86
CA LEU A 56 -15.35 5.15 -7.92
C LEU A 56 -16.33 5.92 -7.01
N LEU A 57 -15.88 6.29 -5.81
CA LEU A 57 -16.70 7.09 -4.89
C LEU A 57 -16.98 8.50 -5.44
N ILE A 58 -16.00 9.12 -6.09
CA ILE A 58 -16.17 10.43 -6.75
C ILE A 58 -17.14 10.30 -7.93
N GLU A 59 -16.96 9.31 -8.81
CA GLU A 59 -17.84 9.07 -9.96
C GLU A 59 -19.28 8.83 -9.51
N HIS A 60 -19.47 7.98 -8.51
CA HIS A 60 -20.79 7.70 -7.95
C HIS A 60 -21.39 8.95 -7.28
N SER A 61 -20.59 9.74 -6.58
CA SER A 61 -21.03 11.01 -5.98
C SER A 61 -21.46 12.01 -7.05
N GLU A 62 -20.69 12.17 -8.13
CA GLU A 62 -21.03 13.07 -9.24
C GLU A 62 -22.28 12.60 -9.98
N GLN A 63 -22.46 11.29 -10.20
CA GLN A 63 -23.69 10.74 -10.76
C GLN A 63 -24.90 11.04 -9.86
N MET A 64 -24.80 10.74 -8.56
CA MET A 64 -25.85 11.06 -7.58
C MET A 64 -26.16 12.56 -7.52
N ARG A 65 -25.13 13.40 -7.68
CA ARG A 65 -25.27 14.86 -7.70
C ARG A 65 -25.97 15.31 -8.98
N GLY A 66 -25.66 14.72 -10.14
CA GLY A 66 -26.37 14.92 -11.39
C GLY A 66 -27.85 14.55 -11.29
N ASP A 67 -28.17 13.41 -10.68
CA ASP A 67 -29.55 12.98 -10.45
C ASP A 67 -30.30 13.93 -9.51
N LYS A 68 -29.65 14.41 -8.44
CA LYS A 68 -30.21 15.43 -7.54
C LYS A 68 -30.44 16.76 -8.25
N ILE A 69 -29.52 17.20 -9.11
CA ILE A 69 -29.66 18.42 -9.90
C ILE A 69 -30.83 18.28 -10.89
N LYS A 70 -30.91 17.16 -11.61
CA LYS A 70 -32.03 16.86 -12.52
C LYS A 70 -33.37 16.83 -11.79
N ALA A 71 -33.43 16.19 -10.63
CA ALA A 71 -34.61 16.15 -9.79
C ALA A 71 -35.02 17.55 -9.32
N LYS A 72 -34.06 18.39 -8.91
CA LYS A 72 -34.31 19.78 -8.51
C LYS A 72 -34.79 20.64 -9.68
N ALA A 73 -34.19 20.49 -10.86
CA ALA A 73 -34.58 21.22 -12.06
C ALA A 73 -36.03 20.92 -12.48
N VAL A 74 -36.43 19.65 -12.45
CA VAL A 74 -37.79 19.25 -12.81
C VAL A 74 -38.80 19.60 -11.70
N LYS A 75 -38.49 19.28 -10.43
CA LYS A 75 -39.48 19.39 -9.34
C LYS A 75 -39.57 20.77 -8.69
N ILE A 76 -38.46 21.51 -8.60
CA ILE A 76 -38.44 22.82 -7.92
C ILE A 76 -38.44 23.95 -8.95
N LEU A 77 -37.69 23.80 -10.05
CA LEU A 77 -37.59 24.83 -11.08
C LEU A 77 -38.57 24.63 -12.25
N HIS A 78 -39.38 23.56 -12.23
CA HIS A 78 -40.38 23.22 -13.25
C HIS A 78 -39.82 23.24 -14.68
N MET A 79 -38.54 22.91 -14.86
CA MET A 79 -37.92 22.88 -16.18
C MET A 79 -38.51 21.74 -17.01
N GLN A 80 -39.06 22.07 -18.18
CA GLN A 80 -39.58 21.10 -19.14
C GLN A 80 -38.43 20.31 -19.76
N GLN A 81 -38.61 18.98 -19.92
CA GLN A 81 -37.63 18.17 -20.62
C GLN A 81 -37.58 18.56 -22.10
N PRO A 82 -36.39 18.67 -22.70
CA PRO A 82 -36.25 19.11 -24.09
C PRO A 82 -36.93 18.11 -25.04
N SER A 83 -37.86 18.60 -25.86
CA SER A 83 -38.67 17.79 -26.79
C SER A 83 -37.90 17.33 -28.03
N LYS A 84 -36.72 17.91 -28.31
CA LYS A 84 -35.81 17.51 -29.38
C LYS A 84 -34.36 17.66 -28.94
N ILE A 85 -33.62 16.56 -28.93
CA ILE A 85 -32.17 16.57 -28.75
C ILE A 85 -31.56 16.66 -30.15
N ARG A 86 -31.02 17.83 -30.52
CA ARG A 86 -30.30 17.99 -31.79
C ARG A 86 -28.87 17.49 -31.57
N MET A 87 -28.52 16.36 -32.18
CA MET A 87 -27.13 15.90 -32.21
C MET A 87 -26.32 16.87 -33.07
N LEU A 88 -25.27 17.47 -32.49
CA LEU A 88 -24.29 18.24 -33.24
C LEU A 88 -23.36 17.24 -33.95
N PRO A 89 -23.11 17.40 -35.27
CA PRO A 89 -22.17 16.53 -35.98
C PRO A 89 -20.77 16.74 -35.39
N LEU A 90 -20.08 15.61 -35.13
CA LEU A 90 -18.68 15.59 -34.72
C LEU A 90 -17.78 16.11 -35.84
#